data_AF-A0A519STH9-F1
#
_entry.id   AF-A0A519STH9-F1
#
_cell.length_a   1.000
_cell.length_b   1.000
_cell.length_c   1.000
_cell.angle_alpha   90.00
_cell.angle_beta   90.00
_cell.angle_gamma   90.00
#
_symmetry.space_group_name_H-M   'P 1'
#
loop_
_entity.id
_entity.type
_entity.pdbx_description
1 polymer ?
#
loop_
_entity_poly.entity_id
_entity_poly.type
_entity_poly.pdbx_seq_one_letter_code
_entity_poly.pdbx_strand_id
1 'polypeptide(L)'
;MNLDIPFLQDGQFAVGKAQLATGIVLNNKGAFYISGNDLNTMYEIFDNYANAEKFALDKIISNPDNECWIVNSKGTHIITYDKYGERKNSL
;
A
#
# COMPACT_ATOMS: atom_id res chain seq x y z
N MET A 1 -6.02 -12.46 6.20
CA MET A 1 -6.24 -11.13 6.82
C MET A 1 -7.12 -10.37 5.85
N ASN A 2 -8.39 -10.10 6.19
CA ASN A 2 -9.20 -9.18 5.37
C ASN A 2 -8.64 -7.79 5.67
N LEU A 3 -7.85 -7.24 4.74
CA LEU A 3 -7.47 -5.83 4.83
C LEU A 3 -8.72 -5.03 4.53
N ASP A 4 -9.10 -4.14 5.45
CA ASP A 4 -10.12 -3.14 5.17
C ASP A 4 -9.54 -2.17 4.13
N ILE A 5 -10.08 -2.20 2.90
CA ILE A 5 -9.63 -1.39 1.78
C ILE A 5 -10.63 -0.22 1.62
N PRO A 6 -10.17 1.01 1.32
CA PRO A 6 -11.08 2.13 1.05
C PRO A 6 -11.99 1.81 -0.15
N PHE A 7 -13.15 2.47 -0.21
CA PHE A 7 -13.97 2.42 -1.41
C PHE A 7 -13.24 3.12 -2.57
N LEU A 8 -13.05 2.40 -3.66
CA LEU A 8 -12.30 2.86 -4.84
C LEU A 8 -13.20 2.85 -6.07
N GLN A 9 -13.09 3.89 -6.90
CA GLN A 9 -13.78 3.92 -8.18
C GLN A 9 -13.04 3.03 -9.21
N ASP A 10 -13.75 2.60 -10.25
CA ASP A 10 -13.12 1.83 -11.32
C ASP A 10 -11.96 2.60 -11.97
N GLY A 11 -10.83 1.91 -12.11
CA GLY A 11 -9.57 2.49 -12.57
C GLY A 11 -8.69 3.09 -11.46
N GLN A 12 -9.22 3.27 -10.25
CA GLN A 12 -8.43 3.72 -9.10
C GLN A 12 -7.66 2.59 -8.43
N PHE A 13 -6.56 2.97 -7.82
CA PHE A 13 -5.66 2.11 -7.07
C PHE A 13 -5.32 2.76 -5.75
N ALA A 14 -5.13 1.94 -4.71
CA ALA A 14 -4.68 2.40 -3.42
C ALA A 14 -3.33 1.77 -3.07
N VAL A 15 -2.43 2.58 -2.53
CA VAL A 15 -1.14 2.14 -2.02
C VAL A 15 -1.17 2.18 -0.50
N GLY A 16 -0.97 1.02 0.11
CA GLY A 16 -0.71 0.91 1.54
C GLY A 16 0.77 0.67 1.80
N LYS A 17 1.21 0.90 3.04
CA LYS A 17 2.60 0.72 3.46
C LYS A 17 2.71 0.10 4.83
N ALA A 18 3.77 -0.69 5.03
CA ALA A 18 4.09 -1.33 6.29
C ALA A 18 5.60 -1.33 6.52
N GLN A 19 6.01 -1.49 7.77
CA GLN A 19 7.40 -1.74 8.10
C GLN A 19 7.74 -3.18 7.73
N LEU A 20 8.73 -3.36 6.85
CA LEU A 20 9.09 -4.65 6.26
C LEU A 20 9.48 -5.71 7.31
N ALA A 21 10.17 -5.30 8.38
CA ALA A 21 10.66 -6.22 9.40
C ALA A 21 9.54 -6.77 10.30
N THR A 22 8.45 -6.03 10.48
CA THR A 22 7.41 -6.33 11.48
C THR A 22 6.04 -6.58 10.88
N GLY A 23 5.81 -6.16 9.62
CA GLY A 23 4.50 -6.16 8.98
C GLY A 23 3.53 -5.11 9.57
N ILE A 24 4.01 -4.22 10.44
CA ILE A 24 3.15 -3.20 11.05
C ILE A 24 2.78 -2.15 10.00
N VAL A 25 1.48 -2.00 9.77
CA VAL A 25 0.93 -1.01 8.84
C VAL A 25 1.21 0.42 9.33
N LEU A 26 1.57 1.30 8.40
CA LEU A 26 1.84 2.70 8.64
C LEU A 26 0.76 3.58 7.99
N ASN A 27 0.34 4.63 8.67
CA ASN A 27 -0.53 5.67 8.10
C ASN A 27 0.26 6.58 7.15
N ASN A 28 -0.40 7.46 6.38
CA ASN A 28 0.22 8.33 5.37
C ASN A 28 1.30 9.26 5.96
N LYS A 29 1.25 9.55 7.27
CA LYS A 29 2.28 10.30 8.02
C LYS A 29 3.50 9.46 8.44
N GLY A 30 3.46 8.14 8.25
CA GLY A 30 4.54 7.21 8.59
C GLY A 30 4.52 6.73 10.04
N ALA A 31 3.46 7.03 10.80
CA ALA A 31 3.26 6.47 12.13
C ALA A 31 2.48 5.16 12.06
N PHE A 32 2.56 4.34 13.11
CA PHE A 32 1.79 3.10 13.19
C PHE A 32 0.29 3.37 13.03
N TYR A 33 -0.34 2.62 12.13
CA TYR A 33 -1.78 2.64 11.98
C TYR A 33 -2.41 1.85 13.13
N ILE A 34 -3.40 2.44 13.76
CA ILE A 34 -4.17 1.83 14.85
C ILE A 34 -5.54 1.47 14.26
N SER A 35 -5.94 0.21 14.41
CA SER A 35 -7.22 -0.29 13.91
C SER A 35 -8.39 0.54 14.46
N GLY A 36 -9.32 0.95 13.59
CA GLY A 36 -10.43 1.85 13.94
C GLY A 36 -10.21 3.30 13.54
N ASN A 37 -8.99 3.66 13.09
CA ASN A 37 -8.75 4.93 12.41
C ASN A 37 -9.31 4.91 10.98
N ASP A 38 -9.61 6.08 10.44
CA ASP A 38 -10.07 6.25 9.07
C ASP A 38 -9.11 5.58 8.06
N LEU A 39 -9.63 4.66 7.24
CA LEU A 39 -8.86 3.92 6.22
C LEU A 39 -8.23 4.87 5.19
N ASN A 40 -8.80 6.05 4.98
CA ASN A 40 -8.21 7.08 4.13
C ASN A 40 -6.89 7.62 4.68
N THR A 41 -6.58 7.34 5.96
CA THR A 41 -5.28 7.67 6.55
C THR A 41 -4.24 6.57 6.35
N MET A 42 -4.65 5.37 5.93
CA MET A 42 -3.79 4.21 5.72
C MET A 42 -3.34 4.09 4.26
N TYR A 43 -4.20 4.53 3.34
CA TYR A 43 -3.99 4.39 1.91
C TYR A 43 -3.81 5.75 1.24
N GLU A 44 -2.94 5.77 0.24
CA GLU A 44 -2.87 6.87 -0.73
C GLU A 44 -3.55 6.40 -2.03
N ILE A 45 -4.52 7.16 -2.54
CA ILE A 45 -5.36 6.78 -3.68
C ILE A 45 -4.88 7.48 -4.95
N PHE A 46 -4.85 6.74 -6.06
CA PHE A 46 -4.40 7.22 -7.37
C PHE A 46 -5.38 6.83 -8.47
N ASP A 47 -5.50 7.68 -9.49
CA ASP A 47 -6.42 7.49 -10.62
C ASP A 47 -5.94 6.49 -11.68
N ASN A 48 -4.71 5.96 -11.52
CA ASN A 48 -4.19 4.92 -12.38
C ASN A 48 -3.04 4.15 -11.70
N TYR A 49 -2.76 2.96 -12.23
CA TYR A 49 -1.73 2.06 -11.72
C TYR A 49 -0.33 2.66 -11.79
N ALA A 50 0.02 3.35 -12.89
CA ALA A 50 1.37 3.87 -13.10
C ALA A 50 1.77 4.89 -12.01
N ASN A 51 0.84 5.75 -11.60
CA ASN A 51 1.05 6.70 -10.51
C ASN A 51 1.19 6.00 -9.15
N ALA A 52 0.35 4.98 -8.89
CA ALA A 52 0.43 4.18 -7.67
C ALA A 52 1.78 3.43 -7.57
N GLU A 53 2.20 2.81 -8.67
CA GLU A 53 3.48 2.09 -8.78
C GLU A 53 4.66 3.04 -8.57
N LYS A 54 4.67 4.20 -9.24
CA LYS A 54 5.71 5.21 -9.05
C LYS A 54 5.80 5.65 -7.59
N PHE A 55 4.67 5.92 -6.95
CA PHE A 55 4.66 6.30 -5.53
C PHE A 55 5.23 5.21 -4.63
N ALA A 56 4.83 3.95 -4.84
CA ALA A 56 5.34 2.82 -4.06
C ALA A 56 6.86 2.68 -4.17
N LEU A 57 7.39 2.74 -5.40
CA LEU A 57 8.83 2.67 -5.66
C LEU A 57 9.58 3.84 -5.02
N ASP A 58 9.09 5.08 -5.19
CA ASP A 58 9.70 6.28 -4.59
C ASP A 58 9.72 6.17 -3.05
N LYS A 59 8.71 5.55 -2.42
CA LYS A 59 8.66 5.32 -0.96
C LYS A 59 9.68 4.31 -0.48
N ILE A 60 9.89 3.23 -1.21
CA ILE A 60 10.86 2.19 -0.84
C ILE A 60 12.28 2.69 -1.07
N ILE A 61 12.51 3.47 -2.13
CA ILE A 61 13.81 4.11 -2.38
C ILE A 61 14.16 5.08 -1.24
N SER A 62 13.19 5.89 -0.80
CA SER A 62 13.40 6.86 0.28
C SER A 62 13.46 6.24 1.68
N ASN A 63 12.82 5.08 1.89
CA ASN A 63 12.89 4.33 3.14
C ASN A 63 12.83 2.81 2.85
N PRO A 64 14.00 2.16 2.68
CA PRO A 64 14.09 0.73 2.33
C PRO A 64 13.60 -0.23 3.42
N ASP A 65 13.32 0.26 4.63
CA ASP A 65 12.75 -0.54 5.71
C ASP A 65 11.22 -0.64 5.64
N ASN A 66 10.61 -0.02 4.63
CA ASN A 66 9.21 -0.15 4.31
C ASN A 66 8.98 -1.12 3.15
N GLU A 67 7.79 -1.70 3.13
CA GLU A 67 7.16 -2.28 1.94
C GLU A 67 5.92 -1.46 1.57
N CYS A 68 5.54 -1.52 0.30
CA CYS A 68 4.30 -0.91 -0.20
C CYS A 68 3.54 -1.94 -1.01
N TRP A 69 2.22 -2.00 -0.83
CA TRP A 69 1.36 -2.87 -1.64
C TRP A 69 0.29 -2.07 -2.35
N ILE A 70 -0.11 -2.55 -3.53
CA ILE A 70 -1.11 -1.89 -4.38
C ILE A 70 -2.35 -2.77 -4.47
N VAL A 71 -3.52 -2.17 -4.25
CA VAL A 71 -4.84 -2.79 -4.45
C VAL A 71 -5.64 -2.02 -5.50
N ASN A 72 -6.51 -2.71 -6.22
CA ASN A 72 -7.42 -2.12 -7.21
C ASN A 72 -8.84 -1.92 -6.65
N SER A 73 -9.74 -1.35 -7.46
CA SER A 73 -11.16 -1.13 -7.12
C SER A 73 -11.96 -2.37 -6.73
N LYS A 74 -11.48 -3.56 -7.10
CA LYS A 74 -12.09 -4.85 -6.74
C LYS A 74 -11.57 -5.39 -5.40
N GLY A 75 -10.79 -4.61 -4.65
CA GLY A 75 -10.12 -5.05 -3.43
C GLY A 75 -9.03 -6.09 -3.68
N THR A 76 -8.58 -6.26 -4.94
CA THR A 76 -7.56 -7.26 -5.28
C THR A 76 -6.17 -6.67 -5.06
N HIS A 77 -5.35 -7.37 -4.30
CA HIS A 77 -3.91 -7.10 -4.20
C HIS A 77 -3.23 -7.42 -5.51
N ILE A 78 -2.66 -6.40 -6.15
CA ILE A 78 -1.96 -6.53 -7.43
C ILE A 78 -0.51 -6.94 -7.23
N ILE A 79 0.20 -6.22 -6.37
CA ILE A 79 1.66 -6.35 -6.19
C ILE A 79 2.10 -5.74 -4.87
N THR A 80 3.21 -6.25 -4.33
CA THR A 80 3.99 -5.63 -3.26
C THR A 80 5.36 -5.28 -3.80
N TYR A 81 5.91 -4.16 -3.38
CA TYR A 81 7.30 -3.79 -3.57
C TYR A 81 7.98 -3.68 -2.22
N ASP A 82 9.24 -4.10 -2.16
CA ASP A 82 10.15 -3.80 -1.06
C ASP A 82 11.58 -3.63 -1.61
N LYS A 83 12.57 -3.48 -0.73
CA LYS A 83 13.97 -3.28 -1.11
C LYS A 83 14.59 -4.40 -1.94
N TYR A 84 13.97 -5.58 -2.00
CA TYR A 84 14.42 -6.72 -2.80
C TYR A 84 13.73 -6.77 -4.18
N GLY A 85 12.77 -5.89 -4.44
CA GLY A 85 12.07 -5.77 -5.72
C GLY A 85 10.57 -6.07 -5.60
N GLU A 86 9.99 -6.56 -6.70
CA GLU A 86 8.58 -6.94 -6.74
C GLU A 86 8.32 -8.30 -6.08
N ARG A 87 7.24 -8.37 -5.30
CA ARG A 87 6.63 -9.61 -4.81
C ARG A 87 5.18 -9.65 -5.24
N LYS A 88 4.83 -10.65 -6.05
CA LYS A 88 3.44 -11.04 -6.28
C LYS A 88 3.05 -11.96 -5.14
N ASN A 89 2.07 -11.57 -4.33
CA ASN A 89 1.53 -12.48 -3.34
C ASN A 89 0.99 -13.71 -4.08
N SER A 90 1.63 -14.86 -3.82
CA SER A 90 1.03 -16.16 -4.08
C SER A 90 0.05 -16.35 -2.93
N LEU A 91 -1.24 -16.19 -3.19
CA LEU A 91 -2.28 -16.59 -2.23
C LEU A 91 -2.10 -18.08 -1.88
#